data_AF-A0A2A5DBV3-F1
#
_entry.id   AF-A0A2A5DBV3-F1
#
_cell.length_a   1.000
_cell.length_b   1.000
_cell.length_c   1.000
_cell.angle_alpha   90.00
_cell.angle_beta   90.00
_cell.angle_gamma   90.00
#
_symmetry.space_group_name_H-M   'P 1'
#
loop_
_entity.id
_entity.type
_entity.pdbx_description
1 polymer ?
#
loop_
_entity_poly.entity_id
_entity_poly.type
_entity_poly.pdbx_seq_one_letter_code
_entity_poly.pdbx_strand_id
1 'polypeptide(L)'
;MPIADLWQADGIWNKKVPHTELLVAIHLPKPSADQRGAYGKLRDRGSIDFPLFGIAVRLDCDANGVIEDAALCAVALQARPWPLKKAPALLVGTKPGEDSFAAAVEAVAALAAKQCRPMPNIPGDHDYRHAMVPVYTKRALLAAANGDGPVHHV
;
A
#
# COMPACT_ATOMS: atom_id res chain seq x y z
N MET A 1 8.32 -15.13 12.46
CA MET A 1 7.08 -14.36 12.76
C MET A 1 6.50 -13.79 11.47
N PRO A 2 5.18 -13.56 11.37
CA PRO A 2 4.59 -12.83 10.25
C PRO A 2 5.22 -11.44 10.09
N ILE A 3 5.43 -10.99 8.84
CA ILE A 3 6.07 -9.70 8.55
C ILE A 3 5.31 -8.50 9.14
N ALA A 4 3.99 -8.63 9.29
CA ALA A 4 3.15 -7.60 9.91
C ALA A 4 3.44 -7.41 11.40
N ASP A 5 3.90 -8.47 12.07
CA ASP A 5 4.17 -8.46 13.52
C ASP A 5 5.59 -7.97 13.85
N LEU A 6 6.46 -7.90 12.84
CA LEU A 6 7.84 -7.42 12.97
C LEU A 6 7.92 -5.97 13.44
N TRP A 7 6.90 -5.14 13.17
CA TRP A 7 7.02 -3.69 13.33
C TRP A 7 6.36 -3.17 14.61
N GLN A 8 6.95 -2.13 15.20
CA GLN A 8 6.37 -1.33 16.28
C GLN A 8 6.43 0.16 15.94
N ALA A 9 5.56 0.95 16.56
CA ALA A 9 5.47 2.39 16.32
C ALA A 9 6.46 3.17 17.20
N ASP A 10 7.74 2.84 17.10
CA ASP A 10 8.85 3.51 17.78
C ASP A 10 9.77 4.13 16.72
N GLY A 11 10.01 5.43 16.82
CA GLY A 11 10.79 6.19 15.83
C GLY A 11 12.30 5.89 15.85
N ILE A 12 12.80 5.24 16.90
CA ILE A 12 14.21 4.89 17.08
C ILE A 12 14.41 3.40 16.79
N TRP A 13 13.57 2.54 17.38
CA TRP A 13 13.66 1.09 17.24
C TRP A 13 12.34 0.50 16.75
N ASN A 14 12.09 0.60 15.45
CA ASN A 14 10.80 0.25 14.86
C ASN A 14 10.57 -1.25 14.61
N LYS A 15 11.47 -2.12 15.06
CA LYS A 15 11.41 -3.57 14.89
C LYS A 15 11.25 -4.28 16.23
N LYS A 16 10.35 -5.24 16.33
CA LYS A 16 10.18 -6.16 17.47
C LYS A 16 11.23 -7.28 17.43
N VAL A 17 12.49 -6.86 17.38
CA VAL A 17 13.67 -7.74 17.39
C VAL A 17 14.56 -7.26 18.53
N PRO A 18 15.05 -8.13 19.43
CA PRO A 18 16.02 -7.74 20.44
C PRO A 18 17.27 -7.11 19.84
N HIS A 19 17.94 -6.22 20.57
CA HIS A 19 19.20 -5.61 20.11
C HIS A 19 20.34 -6.61 19.87
N THR A 20 20.22 -7.82 20.42
CA THR A 20 21.17 -8.93 20.24
C THR A 20 20.87 -9.80 19.03
N GLU A 21 19.76 -9.56 18.32
CA GLU A 21 19.33 -10.36 17.18
C GLU A 21 19.44 -9.58 15.86
N LEU A 22 19.63 -10.32 14.77
CA LEU A 22 19.73 -9.77 13.41
C LEU A 22 18.67 -10.41 12.51
N LEU A 23 17.93 -9.60 11.75
CA LEU A 23 17.07 -10.09 10.69
C LEU A 23 17.95 -10.62 9.54
N VAL A 24 17.92 -11.93 9.30
CA VAL A 24 18.76 -12.58 8.28
C VAL A 24 18.00 -12.99 7.02
N ALA A 25 16.69 -13.18 7.10
CA ALA A 25 15.88 -13.64 5.98
C ALA A 25 14.43 -13.14 6.08
N ILE A 26 13.81 -12.97 4.92
CA ILE A 26 12.37 -12.81 4.75
C ILE A 26 11.91 -13.89 3.78
N HIS A 27 10.94 -14.69 4.20
CA HIS A 27 10.36 -15.73 3.36
C HIS A 27 9.08 -15.19 2.73
N LEU A 28 9.04 -15.17 1.40
CA LEU A 28 7.86 -14.81 0.64
C LEU A 28 7.19 -16.10 0.12
N PRO A 29 5.85 -16.21 0.21
CA PRO A 29 5.15 -17.32 -0.43
C PRO A 29 5.34 -17.25 -1.95
N LYS A 30 5.21 -18.39 -2.62
CA LYS A 30 5.13 -18.42 -4.08
C LYS A 30 3.88 -17.61 -4.50
N PRO A 31 3.99 -16.69 -5.48
CA PRO A 31 2.83 -15.96 -5.99
C PRO A 31 1.74 -16.89 -6.51
N SER A 32 0.49 -16.44 -6.44
CA SER A 32 -0.63 -17.06 -7.17
C SER A 32 -0.40 -16.96 -8.68
N ALA A 33 -1.17 -17.70 -9.47
CA ALA A 33 -0.99 -17.76 -10.92
C ALA A 33 -1.19 -16.38 -11.59
N ASP A 34 -2.08 -15.56 -11.04
CA ASP A 34 -2.36 -14.19 -11.48
C ASP A 34 -2.26 -13.21 -10.31
N GLN A 35 -1.09 -13.20 -9.65
CA GLN A 35 -0.76 -12.19 -8.66
C GLN A 35 -0.27 -10.91 -9.36
N ARG A 36 -1.00 -9.82 -9.17
CA ARG A 36 -0.66 -8.50 -9.70
C ARG A 36 -0.32 -7.54 -8.56
N GLY A 37 0.55 -6.58 -8.81
CA GLY A 37 0.91 -5.61 -7.80
C GLY A 37 1.52 -4.35 -8.35
N ALA A 38 1.33 -3.25 -7.62
CA ALA A 38 1.91 -1.97 -7.94
C ALA A 38 2.29 -1.22 -6.66
N TYR A 39 3.27 -0.33 -6.79
CA TYR A 39 3.68 0.56 -5.71
C TYR A 39 3.56 2.01 -6.17
N GLY A 40 2.86 2.81 -5.36
CA GLY A 40 2.77 4.25 -5.52
C GLY A 40 3.75 4.97 -4.59
N LYS A 41 4.51 5.92 -5.15
CA LYS A 41 5.44 6.77 -4.41
C LYS A 41 5.23 8.24 -4.73
N LEU A 42 4.64 8.98 -3.79
CA LEU A 42 4.66 10.44 -3.77
C LEU A 42 6.02 10.92 -3.27
N ARG A 43 6.64 11.82 -4.00
CA ARG A 43 7.97 12.40 -3.75
C ARG A 43 8.01 13.76 -4.44
N ASP A 44 8.95 14.65 -4.13
CA ASP A 44 9.04 15.96 -4.80
C ASP A 44 9.89 15.89 -6.08
N ARG A 45 10.93 15.05 -6.07
CA ARG A 45 11.85 14.93 -7.21
C ARG A 45 11.56 13.70 -8.06
N GLY A 46 11.70 13.85 -9.38
CA GLY A 46 11.73 12.74 -10.36
C GLY A 46 12.91 11.77 -10.20
N SER A 47 13.81 12.00 -9.25
CA SER A 47 15.01 11.19 -8.95
C SER A 47 15.06 10.73 -7.48
N ILE A 48 16.22 10.34 -6.95
CA ILE A 48 16.40 9.86 -5.57
C ILE A 48 15.74 10.81 -4.58
N ASP A 49 14.76 10.30 -3.84
CA ASP A 49 13.98 11.06 -2.88
C ASP A 49 13.26 10.18 -1.86
N PHE A 50 12.92 10.76 -0.70
CA PHE A 50 12.13 10.10 0.33
C PHE A 50 10.63 10.18 -0.01
N PRO A 51 9.82 9.17 0.36
CA PRO A 51 8.39 9.23 0.11
C PRO A 51 7.69 10.23 1.03
N LEU A 52 6.88 11.12 0.46
CA LEU A 52 5.90 11.92 1.21
C LEU A 52 4.66 11.09 1.57
N PHE A 53 4.33 10.13 0.71
CA PHE A 53 3.36 9.06 0.91
C PHE A 53 3.77 7.88 0.03
N GLY A 54 3.52 6.65 0.49
CA GLY A 54 3.68 5.48 -0.35
C GLY A 54 2.60 4.46 -0.07
N ILE A 55 2.23 3.67 -1.08
CA ILE A 55 1.26 2.59 -0.94
C ILE A 55 1.63 1.42 -1.84
N ALA A 56 1.72 0.23 -1.26
CA ALA A 56 1.82 -1.04 -1.97
C ALA A 56 0.44 -1.68 -2.09
N VAL A 57 0.15 -2.23 -3.27
CA VAL A 57 -1.07 -2.97 -3.56
C VAL A 57 -0.68 -4.33 -4.15
N ARG A 58 -1.34 -5.38 -3.67
CA ARG A 58 -1.35 -6.72 -4.26
C ARG A 58 -2.80 -7.10 -4.53
N LEU A 59 -3.06 -7.68 -5.69
CA LEU A 59 -4.30 -8.32 -6.09
C LEU A 59 -3.96 -9.75 -6.51
N ASP A 60 -4.71 -10.73 -6.00
CA ASP A 60 -4.64 -12.12 -6.42
C ASP A 60 -5.95 -12.42 -7.15
N CYS A 61 -5.85 -12.78 -8.43
CA CYS A 61 -7.01 -13.04 -9.28
C CYS A 61 -7.16 -14.53 -9.58
N ASP A 62 -8.41 -14.99 -9.67
CA ASP A 62 -8.74 -16.33 -10.14
C ASP A 62 -8.58 -16.46 -11.67
N ALA A 63 -8.83 -17.64 -12.21
CA ALA A 63 -8.72 -17.91 -13.65
C ALA A 63 -9.70 -17.08 -14.53
N ASN A 64 -10.74 -16.49 -13.94
CA ASN A 64 -11.70 -15.63 -14.62
C ASN A 64 -11.36 -14.13 -14.48
N GLY A 65 -10.28 -13.81 -13.76
CA GLY A 65 -9.85 -12.45 -13.45
C GLY A 65 -10.62 -11.80 -12.28
N VAL A 66 -11.35 -12.58 -11.49
CA VAL A 66 -12.03 -12.09 -10.27
C VAL A 66 -11.04 -12.07 -9.12
N ILE A 67 -11.00 -10.99 -8.35
CA ILE A 67 -10.10 -10.85 -7.21
C ILE A 67 -10.55 -11.80 -6.09
N GLU A 68 -9.68 -12.75 -5.72
CA GLU A 68 -9.90 -13.69 -4.61
C GLU A 68 -9.24 -13.24 -3.31
N ASP A 69 -8.11 -12.53 -3.39
CA ASP A 69 -7.43 -11.92 -2.25
C ASP A 69 -6.77 -10.59 -2.64
N ALA A 70 -6.55 -9.73 -1.65
CA ALA A 70 -5.84 -8.47 -1.85
C ALA A 70 -5.08 -8.05 -0.60
N ALA A 71 -4.05 -7.23 -0.78
CA ALA A 71 -3.34 -6.59 0.32
C ALA A 71 -2.95 -5.16 -0.03
N LEU A 72 -3.16 -4.25 0.91
CA LEU A 72 -2.75 -2.85 0.79
C LEU A 72 -1.97 -2.40 2.03
N CYS A 73 -0.83 -1.76 1.82
CA CYS A 73 0.00 -1.25 2.90
C CYS A 73 0.56 0.13 2.55
N ALA A 74 0.29 1.11 3.41
CA ALA A 74 0.81 2.47 3.29
C ALA A 74 2.08 2.68 4.12
N VAL A 75 2.92 3.61 3.69
CA VAL A 75 4.16 4.04 4.36
C VAL A 75 4.27 5.56 4.38
N ALA A 76 5.31 6.09 5.04
CA ALA A 76 5.50 7.52 5.28
C ALA A 76 4.35 8.19 6.06
N LEU A 77 3.68 7.39 6.90
CA LEU A 77 2.63 7.85 7.81
C LEU A 77 3.12 7.97 9.24
N GLN A 78 3.84 6.94 9.69
CA GLN A 78 4.29 6.69 11.05
C GLN A 78 5.59 5.89 11.02
N ALA A 79 6.20 5.60 12.17
CA ALA A 79 7.44 4.82 12.28
C ALA A 79 7.33 3.34 11.86
N ARG A 80 6.19 2.90 11.32
CA ARG A 80 5.97 1.54 10.84
C ARG A 80 5.13 1.50 9.56
N PRO A 81 5.20 0.42 8.76
CA PRO A 81 4.23 0.17 7.71
C PRO A 81 2.80 0.11 8.27
N TRP A 82 1.85 0.58 7.47
CA TRP A 82 0.45 0.71 7.84
C TRP A 82 -0.44 -0.14 6.93
N PRO A 83 -0.76 -1.39 7.31
CA PRO A 83 -1.73 -2.20 6.58
C PRO A 83 -3.11 -1.52 6.60
N LEU A 84 -3.73 -1.37 5.43
CA LEU A 84 -5.10 -0.84 5.32
C LEU A 84 -6.10 -1.95 5.64
N LYS A 85 -6.35 -2.17 6.93
CA LYS A 85 -7.30 -3.20 7.39
C LYS A 85 -8.69 -2.91 6.82
N LYS A 86 -9.43 -3.97 6.49
CA LYS A 86 -10.77 -3.95 5.87
C LYS A 86 -10.83 -3.45 4.42
N ALA A 87 -9.81 -2.75 3.92
CA ALA A 87 -9.79 -2.30 2.52
C ALA A 87 -9.75 -3.48 1.53
N PRO A 88 -8.91 -4.53 1.71
CA PRO A 88 -8.90 -5.69 0.82
C PRO A 88 -10.25 -6.36 0.61
N ALA A 89 -11.05 -6.48 1.67
CA ALA A 89 -12.35 -7.15 1.61
C ALA A 89 -13.35 -6.44 0.68
N LEU A 90 -13.13 -5.17 0.36
CA LEU A 90 -13.96 -4.43 -0.59
C LEU A 90 -13.66 -4.78 -2.04
N LEU A 91 -12.48 -5.35 -2.32
CA LEU A 91 -12.01 -5.71 -3.66
C LEU A 91 -12.33 -7.16 -4.01
N VAL A 92 -12.41 -8.05 -3.01
CA VAL A 92 -12.72 -9.47 -3.20
C VAL A 92 -14.08 -9.64 -3.88
N GLY A 93 -14.14 -10.48 -4.91
CA GLY A 93 -15.33 -10.73 -5.73
C GLY A 93 -15.56 -9.70 -6.83
N THR A 94 -14.75 -8.64 -6.92
CA THR A 94 -14.79 -7.69 -8.04
C THR A 94 -13.79 -8.08 -9.13
N LYS A 95 -14.00 -7.58 -10.35
CA LYS A 95 -13.13 -7.87 -11.50
C LYS A 95 -12.58 -6.58 -12.10
N PRO A 96 -11.25 -6.44 -12.25
CA PRO A 96 -10.64 -5.30 -12.91
C PRO A 96 -11.27 -4.99 -14.26
N GLY A 97 -11.61 -3.71 -14.48
CA GLY A 97 -12.24 -3.23 -15.71
C GLY A 97 -13.78 -3.20 -15.66
N GLU A 98 -14.42 -3.77 -14.64
CA GLU A 98 -15.87 -3.70 -14.45
C GLU A 98 -16.30 -2.58 -13.48
N ASP A 99 -17.56 -2.17 -13.57
CA ASP A 99 -18.15 -1.15 -12.67
C ASP A 99 -18.06 -1.54 -11.19
N SER A 100 -18.14 -2.84 -10.89
CA SER A 100 -17.98 -3.39 -9.54
C SER A 100 -16.61 -3.05 -8.95
N PHE A 101 -15.55 -3.18 -9.74
CA PHE A 101 -14.19 -2.83 -9.35
C PHE A 101 -14.00 -1.33 -9.24
N ALA A 102 -14.57 -0.53 -10.16
CA ALA A 102 -14.51 0.92 -10.07
C ALA A 102 -15.14 1.45 -8.77
N ALA A 103 -16.30 0.92 -8.38
CA ALA A 103 -16.95 1.24 -7.11
C ALA A 103 -16.11 0.81 -5.88
N ALA A 104 -15.49 -0.38 -5.94
CA ALA A 104 -14.60 -0.85 -4.90
C ALA A 104 -13.34 0.02 -4.74
N VAL A 105 -12.73 0.46 -5.84
CA VAL A 105 -11.58 1.38 -5.84
C VAL A 105 -11.93 2.69 -5.14
N GLU A 106 -13.10 3.27 -5.43
CA GLU A 106 -13.59 4.47 -4.75
C GLU A 106 -13.78 4.25 -3.24
N ALA A 107 -14.41 3.15 -2.85
CA ALA A 107 -14.63 2.80 -1.46
C ALA A 107 -13.31 2.58 -0.70
N VAL A 108 -12.34 1.90 -1.31
CA VAL A 108 -11.00 1.69 -0.75
C VAL A 108 -10.25 3.01 -0.60
N ALA A 109 -10.29 3.89 -1.59
CA ALA A 109 -9.65 5.20 -1.52
C ALA A 109 -10.24 6.09 -0.41
N ALA A 110 -11.57 6.09 -0.27
CA ALA A 110 -12.25 6.80 0.81
C ALA A 110 -11.87 6.23 2.19
N LEU A 111 -11.78 4.90 2.31
CA LEU A 111 -11.33 4.24 3.53
C LEU A 111 -9.87 4.55 3.86
N ALA A 112 -8.99 4.56 2.85
CA ALA A 112 -7.59 4.94 2.98
C ALA A 112 -7.46 6.37 3.52
N ALA A 113 -8.20 7.33 2.94
CA ALA A 113 -8.23 8.71 3.41
C ALA A 113 -8.68 8.82 4.87
N LYS A 114 -9.60 7.96 5.33
CA LYS A 114 -10.06 7.91 6.73
C LYS A 114 -9.03 7.30 7.68
N GLN A 115 -8.27 6.28 7.25
CA GLN A 115 -7.34 5.54 8.11
C GLN A 115 -5.92 6.10 8.12
N CYS A 116 -5.46 6.70 7.02
CA CYS A 116 -4.10 7.21 6.91
C CYS A 116 -4.04 8.64 7.43
N ARG A 117 -3.15 8.88 8.40
CA ARG A 117 -2.86 10.19 8.98
C ARG A 117 -1.35 10.42 8.93
N PRO A 118 -0.85 11.06 7.86
CA PRO A 118 0.58 11.33 7.74
C PRO A 118 1.05 12.24 8.88
N MET A 119 2.12 11.95 9.61
CA MET A 119 2.56 12.90 10.67
C MET A 119 3.16 14.18 10.10
N PRO A 120 3.03 15.34 10.77
CA PRO A 120 3.65 16.61 10.37
C PRO A 120 5.14 16.67 10.77
N ASN A 121 5.89 15.59 10.51
CA ASN A 121 7.30 15.43 10.93
C ASN A 121 8.26 15.13 9.77
N ILE A 122 7.76 15.10 8.53
CA ILE A 122 8.58 15.05 7.33
C ILE A 122 8.35 16.35 6.53
N PRO A 123 9.36 16.86 5.81
CA PRO A 123 9.20 18.03 4.94
C PRO A 123 8.03 17.85 3.96
N GLY A 124 7.33 18.95 3.68
CA GLY A 124 6.15 18.98 2.81
C GLY A 124 4.87 19.33 3.56
N ASP A 125 3.88 19.80 2.81
CA ASP A 125 2.58 20.18 3.34
C ASP A 125 1.81 18.93 3.83
N HIS A 126 1.39 18.96 5.09
CA HIS A 126 0.68 17.86 5.74
C HIS A 126 -0.70 17.61 5.12
N ASP A 127 -1.43 18.68 4.81
CA ASP A 127 -2.77 18.62 4.23
C ASP A 127 -2.69 18.11 2.79
N TYR A 128 -1.69 18.55 2.03
CA TYR A 128 -1.39 18.01 0.71
C TYR A 128 -1.13 16.50 0.77
N ARG A 129 -0.28 16.04 1.69
CA ARG A 129 0.01 14.61 1.86
C ARG A 129 -1.24 13.82 2.19
N HIS A 130 -2.10 14.34 3.06
CA HIS A 130 -3.37 13.70 3.39
C HIS A 130 -4.32 13.66 2.19
N ALA A 131 -4.44 14.75 1.44
CA ALA A 131 -5.24 14.83 0.22
C ALA A 131 -4.77 13.87 -0.88
N MET A 132 -3.46 13.57 -0.93
CA MET A 132 -2.90 12.64 -1.90
C MET A 132 -3.09 11.15 -1.55
N VAL A 133 -3.46 10.81 -0.31
CA VAL A 133 -3.75 9.41 0.09
C VAL A 133 -4.77 8.73 -0.84
N PRO A 134 -6.00 9.25 -1.00
CA PRO A 134 -6.98 8.62 -1.89
C PRO A 134 -6.51 8.60 -3.34
N VAL A 135 -5.82 9.65 -3.81
CA VAL A 135 -5.31 9.74 -5.19
C VAL A 135 -4.33 8.62 -5.50
N TYR A 136 -3.32 8.44 -4.66
CA TYR A 136 -2.31 7.38 -4.83
C TYR A 136 -2.87 5.98 -4.60
N THR A 137 -3.86 5.85 -3.70
CA THR A 137 -4.56 4.58 -3.50
C THR A 137 -5.27 4.14 -4.77
N LYS A 138 -6.04 5.03 -5.41
CA LYS A 138 -6.71 4.73 -6.69
C LYS A 138 -5.71 4.39 -7.79
N ARG A 139 -4.70 5.24 -7.97
CA ARG A 139 -3.69 5.04 -9.02
C ARG A 139 -2.95 3.71 -8.86
N ALA A 140 -2.56 3.35 -7.63
CA ALA A 140 -1.88 2.09 -7.37
C ALA A 140 -2.79 0.86 -7.59
N LEU A 141 -4.08 0.95 -7.25
CA LEU A 141 -5.05 -0.11 -7.56
C LEU A 141 -5.23 -0.31 -9.06
N LEU A 142 -5.38 0.78 -9.81
CA LEU A 142 -5.53 0.74 -11.27
C LEU A 142 -4.25 0.22 -11.94
N ALA A 143 -3.07 0.66 -11.48
CA ALA A 143 -1.80 0.15 -11.99
C ALA A 143 -1.63 -1.35 -11.70
N ALA A 144 -1.93 -1.80 -10.48
CA ALA A 144 -1.88 -3.22 -10.13
C ALA A 144 -2.85 -4.03 -11.01
N ALA A 145 -4.07 -3.55 -11.21
CA ALA A 145 -5.05 -4.19 -12.10
C ALA A 145 -4.54 -4.36 -13.53
N ASN A 146 -3.82 -3.37 -14.07
CA ASN A 146 -3.28 -3.40 -15.43
C ASN A 146 -1.95 -4.16 -15.57
N GLY A 147 -1.32 -4.57 -14.46
CA GLY A 147 0.05 -5.09 -14.48
C GLY A 147 1.10 -4.02 -14.75
N ASP A 148 0.76 -2.74 -14.50
CA ASP A 148 1.61 -1.58 -14.73
C ASP A 148 2.24 -1.07 -13.43
N GLY A 149 3.27 -0.23 -13.57
CA GLY A 149 3.87 0.53 -12.48
C GLY A 149 5.39 0.59 -12.59
N PRO A 150 6.06 1.30 -11.67
CA PRO A 150 5.55 2.00 -10.48
C PRO A 150 4.68 3.24 -10.76
N VAL A 151 3.83 3.62 -9.80
CA VAL A 151 3.06 4.87 -9.84
C VAL A 151 3.89 5.99 -9.21
N HIS A 152 4.38 6.89 -10.05
CA HIS A 152 5.10 8.09 -9.62
C HIS A 152 4.23 9.35 -9.82
N HIS A 153 4.50 10.41 -9.06
CA HIS A 153 4.33 11.74 -9.66
C HIS A 153 5.63 12.09 -10.37
N VAL A 154 5.46 12.76 -11.51
CA VAL A 154 6.46 13.03 -12.55
C VAL A 154 6.93 11.80 -13.31
#